data_AF-A0A352KXZ2-F1
#
_entry.id   AF-A0A352KXZ2-F1
#
_cell.length_a   1.000
_cell.length_b   1.000
_cell.length_c   1.000
_cell.angle_alpha   90.00
_cell.angle_beta   90.00
_cell.angle_gamma   90.00
#
_symmetry.space_group_name_H-M   'P 1'
#
loop_
_entity.id
_entity.type
_entity.pdbx_description
1 polymer ?
#
loop_
_entity_poly.entity_id
_entity_poly.type
_entity_poly.pdbx_seq_one_letter_code
_entity_poly.pdbx_strand_id
1 'polypeptide(L)'
;MPANIETNGLYWQPDRTCYFYRNPVKLDLSTLFHEATHQILDVATADARRAAARARAVKMRQRQVEEWILCQNANFWLIEGLACYFESFEADEAGNVSLGDPQYVRFETAWQRLLDPAYQFYLPAQQFFGLGKDEFQSHPQISPLYTQAAGYAHFLMNYEDGLYRDDLIELLAQVYRPDADQLLTEPSFSRIAGVGWTQLDQQYRDHMQNLEALSRSRQGENDVVQ
;
A
#
# COMPACT_ATOMS: atom_id res chain seq x y z
N MET A 1 2.16 -11.87 -16.27
CA MET A 1 2.38 -12.48 -14.95
C MET A 1 3.69 -13.25 -14.99
N PRO A 2 4.66 -12.95 -14.11
CA PRO A 2 5.81 -13.83 -13.90
C PRO A 2 5.32 -15.24 -13.51
N ALA A 3 6.06 -16.27 -13.92
CA ALA A 3 5.74 -17.64 -13.52
C ALA A 3 5.94 -17.80 -12.00
N ASN A 4 5.01 -18.51 -11.34
CA ASN A 4 5.06 -18.95 -9.94
C ASN A 4 4.57 -17.97 -8.86
N ILE A 5 3.73 -16.99 -9.20
CA ILE A 5 2.90 -16.31 -8.19
C ILE A 5 1.51 -16.96 -8.22
N GLU A 6 1.22 -17.81 -7.24
CA GLU A 6 -0.16 -18.25 -6.97
C GLU A 6 -0.91 -17.04 -6.40
N THR A 7 -1.76 -16.39 -7.20
CA THR A 7 -2.61 -15.30 -6.75
C THR A 7 -3.97 -15.87 -6.37
N ASN A 8 -4.41 -15.67 -5.12
CA ASN A 8 -5.75 -16.10 -4.70
C ASN A 8 -6.88 -15.25 -5.32
N GLY A 9 -6.52 -14.12 -5.96
CA GLY A 9 -7.42 -13.24 -6.70
C GLY A 9 -6.66 -12.31 -7.65
N LEU A 10 -7.40 -11.63 -8.53
CA LEU A 10 -6.89 -10.66 -9.50
C LEU A 10 -7.97 -9.64 -9.84
N TYR A 11 -7.70 -8.36 -9.62
CA TYR A 11 -8.43 -7.29 -10.29
C TYR A 11 -7.91 -7.09 -11.73
N TRP A 12 -8.79 -7.26 -12.71
CA TRP A 12 -8.47 -7.03 -14.12
C TRP A 12 -9.03 -5.68 -14.58
N GLN A 13 -8.16 -4.67 -14.65
CA GLN A 13 -8.52 -3.31 -15.05
C GLN A 13 -9.30 -3.21 -16.39
N PRO A 14 -8.95 -3.95 -17.46
CA PRO A 14 -9.63 -3.80 -18.75
C PRO A 14 -11.14 -4.10 -18.75
N ASP A 15 -11.60 -5.06 -17.94
CA ASP A 15 -13.03 -5.37 -17.79
C ASP A 15 -13.60 -4.95 -16.43
N ARG A 16 -12.76 -4.36 -15.57
CA ARG A 16 -13.09 -3.88 -14.23
C ARG A 16 -13.68 -4.96 -13.33
N THR A 17 -13.20 -6.18 -13.46
CA THR A 17 -13.71 -7.34 -12.72
C THR A 17 -12.64 -7.92 -11.80
N CYS A 18 -13.03 -8.26 -10.57
CA CYS A 18 -12.20 -9.05 -9.66
C CYS A 18 -12.52 -10.53 -9.82
N TYR A 19 -11.48 -11.33 -10.06
CA TYR A 19 -11.55 -12.78 -10.19
C TYR A 19 -10.97 -13.42 -8.93
N PHE A 20 -11.62 -14.44 -8.39
CA PHE A 20 -11.22 -15.08 -7.13
C PHE A 20 -11.25 -16.60 -7.23
N TYR A 21 -10.33 -17.26 -6.52
CA TYR A 21 -10.38 -18.68 -6.28
C TYR A 21 -11.10 -18.97 -4.96
N ARG A 22 -12.15 -19.80 -5.02
CA ARG A 22 -12.85 -20.22 -3.81
C ARG A 22 -12.05 -21.29 -3.07
N ASN A 23 -11.56 -20.96 -1.88
CA ASN A 23 -11.07 -21.96 -0.93
C ASN A 23 -12.26 -22.58 -0.17
N PRO A 24 -12.55 -23.89 -0.32
CA PRO A 24 -13.69 -24.52 0.32
C PRO A 24 -13.48 -24.82 1.82
N VAL A 25 -12.24 -24.70 2.33
CA VAL A 25 -11.87 -25.07 3.71
C VAL A 25 -11.89 -23.87 4.65
N LYS A 26 -11.45 -22.70 4.17
CA LYS A 26 -11.42 -21.46 4.94
C LYS A 26 -11.97 -20.32 4.09
N LEU A 27 -12.98 -19.64 4.59
CA LEU A 27 -13.40 -18.36 4.02
C LEU A 27 -12.36 -17.31 4.46
N ASP A 28 -11.56 -16.86 3.51
CA ASP A 28 -10.60 -15.77 3.71
C ASP A 28 -10.99 -14.62 2.77
N LEU A 29 -11.44 -13.51 3.35
CA LEU A 29 -11.88 -12.32 2.61
C LEU A 29 -10.74 -11.33 2.38
N SER A 30 -9.53 -11.57 2.91
CA SER A 30 -8.39 -10.66 2.75
C SER A 30 -8.13 -10.34 1.28
N THR A 31 -8.05 -11.37 0.44
CA THR A 31 -7.85 -11.20 -1.01
C THR A 31 -9.03 -10.48 -1.66
N LEU A 32 -10.26 -10.67 -1.18
CA LEU A 32 -11.41 -9.92 -1.67
C LEU A 32 -11.25 -8.43 -1.40
N PHE A 33 -10.89 -8.05 -0.17
CA PHE A 33 -10.68 -6.64 0.19
C PHE A 33 -9.48 -6.03 -0.52
N HIS A 34 -8.40 -6.80 -0.74
CA HIS A 34 -7.25 -6.39 -1.53
C HIS A 34 -7.67 -5.97 -2.94
N GLU A 35 -8.30 -6.89 -3.70
CA GLU A 35 -8.68 -6.63 -5.09
C GLU A 35 -9.82 -5.61 -5.20
N ALA A 36 -10.77 -5.60 -4.24
CA ALA A 36 -11.83 -4.60 -4.20
C ALA A 36 -11.26 -3.18 -3.99
N THR A 37 -10.18 -3.03 -3.22
CA THR A 37 -9.50 -1.73 -3.04
C THR A 37 -8.96 -1.22 -4.38
N HIS A 38 -8.27 -2.08 -5.14
CA HIS A 38 -7.80 -1.75 -6.48
C HIS A 38 -8.95 -1.34 -7.40
N GLN A 39 -10.03 -2.12 -7.42
CA GLN A 39 -11.20 -1.84 -8.24
C GLN A 39 -11.86 -0.50 -7.90
N ILE A 40 -12.13 -0.24 -6.62
CA ILE A 40 -12.80 0.98 -6.17
C ILE A 40 -11.98 2.21 -6.58
N LEU A 41 -10.68 2.20 -6.32
CA LEU A 41 -9.81 3.34 -6.63
C LEU A 41 -9.64 3.53 -8.15
N ASP A 42 -9.49 2.43 -8.90
CA ASP A 42 -9.38 2.49 -10.37
C ASP A 42 -10.63 3.10 -11.00
N VAL A 43 -11.82 2.59 -10.63
CA VAL A 43 -13.11 3.04 -11.17
C VAL A 43 -13.42 4.47 -10.74
N ALA A 44 -13.21 4.81 -9.47
CA ALA A 44 -13.53 6.14 -8.92
C ALA A 44 -12.66 7.27 -9.51
N THR A 45 -11.54 6.94 -10.16
CA THR A 45 -10.55 7.92 -10.65
C THR A 45 -10.21 7.80 -12.13
N ALA A 46 -10.86 6.88 -12.85
CA ALA A 46 -10.64 6.65 -14.27
C ALA A 46 -10.78 7.92 -15.14
N ASP A 47 -11.77 8.77 -14.86
CA ASP A 47 -11.97 10.01 -15.63
C ASP A 47 -10.87 11.03 -15.41
N ALA A 48 -10.41 11.21 -14.17
CA ALA A 48 -9.31 12.11 -13.85
C ALA A 48 -8.02 11.67 -14.57
N ARG A 49 -7.72 10.38 -14.55
CA ARG A 49 -6.55 9.82 -15.25
C ARG A 49 -6.64 9.94 -16.77
N ARG A 50 -7.82 9.74 -17.36
CA ARG A 50 -8.03 9.96 -18.80
C ARG A 50 -7.83 11.43 -19.19
N ALA A 51 -8.29 12.36 -18.37
CA ALA A 51 -8.07 13.79 -18.58
C ALA A 51 -6.57 14.14 -18.47
N ALA A 52 -5.89 13.62 -17.44
CA ALA A 52 -4.45 13.79 -17.23
C ALA A 52 -3.63 13.25 -18.42
N ALA A 53 -3.94 12.05 -18.92
CA ALA A 53 -3.30 11.47 -20.11
C ALA A 53 -3.38 12.38 -21.34
N ARG A 54 -4.58 12.92 -21.63
CA ARG A 54 -4.79 13.85 -22.75
C ARG A 54 -4.02 15.14 -22.57
N ALA A 55 -4.07 15.72 -21.37
CA ALA A 55 -3.34 16.95 -21.04
C ALA A 55 -1.82 16.76 -21.16
N ARG A 56 -1.29 15.62 -20.69
CA ARG A 56 0.12 15.25 -20.82
C ARG A 56 0.54 15.13 -22.28
N ALA A 57 -0.27 14.48 -23.12
CA ALA A 57 0.01 14.36 -24.55
C ALA A 57 0.11 15.73 -25.24
N VAL A 58 -0.79 16.67 -24.90
CA VAL A 58 -0.73 18.05 -25.39
C VAL A 58 0.55 18.76 -24.91
N LYS A 59 0.86 18.69 -23.62
CA LYS A 59 2.04 19.33 -23.00
C LYS A 59 3.35 18.80 -23.62
N MET A 60 3.41 17.50 -23.91
CA MET A 60 4.55 16.81 -24.50
C MET A 60 4.55 16.83 -26.04
N ARG A 61 3.55 17.43 -26.68
CA ARG A 61 3.36 17.45 -28.15
C ARG A 61 3.37 16.04 -28.78
N GLN A 62 2.83 15.06 -28.06
CA GLN A 62 2.69 13.69 -28.53
C GLN A 62 1.55 13.58 -29.56
N ARG A 63 1.76 12.76 -30.60
CA ARG A 63 0.76 12.51 -31.64
C ARG A 63 -0.35 11.56 -31.18
N GLN A 64 -0.04 10.68 -30.24
CA GLN A 64 -0.98 9.69 -29.69
C GLN A 64 -1.06 9.90 -28.18
N VAL A 65 -2.26 9.71 -27.63
CA VAL A 65 -2.49 9.74 -26.18
C VAL A 65 -2.18 8.36 -25.64
N GLU A 66 -1.13 8.26 -24.84
CA GLU A 66 -0.80 7.05 -24.08
C GLU A 66 -1.70 6.96 -22.83
N GLU A 67 -1.96 5.73 -22.37
CA GLU A 67 -2.72 5.52 -21.14
C GLU A 67 -1.96 6.06 -19.93
N TRP A 68 -2.68 6.62 -18.95
CA TRP A 68 -2.07 7.00 -17.69
C TRP A 68 -1.80 5.77 -16.82
N ILE A 69 -0.55 5.34 -16.78
CA ILE A 69 -0.10 4.24 -15.94
C ILE A 69 0.16 4.78 -14.53
N LEU A 70 -0.62 4.30 -13.56
CA LEU A 70 -0.44 4.64 -12.16
C LEU A 70 0.95 4.24 -11.66
N CYS A 71 1.58 5.15 -10.91
CA CYS A 71 2.87 4.93 -10.25
C CYS A 71 3.94 4.36 -11.20
N GLN A 72 3.96 4.80 -12.45
CA GLN A 72 4.89 4.29 -13.46
C GLN A 72 6.35 4.46 -13.01
N ASN A 73 6.71 5.62 -12.46
CA ASN A 73 8.10 5.95 -12.13
C ASN A 73 8.39 6.09 -10.63
N ALA A 74 7.36 6.10 -9.77
CA ALA A 74 7.51 6.21 -8.31
C ALA A 74 6.21 5.82 -7.58
N ASN A 75 6.31 5.66 -6.27
CA ASN A 75 5.20 5.45 -5.33
C ASN A 75 4.35 4.19 -5.61
N PHE A 76 4.87 3.17 -6.29
CA PHE A 76 4.07 1.97 -6.58
C PHE A 76 3.66 1.22 -5.31
N TRP A 77 4.49 1.29 -4.27
CA TRP A 77 4.17 0.76 -2.94
C TRP A 77 2.83 1.27 -2.40
N LEU A 78 2.38 2.48 -2.78
CA LEU A 78 1.18 3.09 -2.23
C LEU A 78 -0.07 2.28 -2.58
N ILE A 79 -0.13 1.80 -3.82
CA ILE A 79 -1.26 1.04 -4.37
C ILE A 79 -1.37 -0.30 -3.64
N GLU A 80 -0.26 -1.05 -3.61
CA GLU A 80 -0.22 -2.38 -2.98
C GLU A 80 -0.28 -2.29 -1.46
N GLY A 81 0.33 -1.27 -0.86
CA GLY A 81 0.35 -1.05 0.58
C GLY A 81 -1.03 -0.76 1.15
N LEU A 82 -1.83 0.05 0.45
CA LEU A 82 -3.22 0.29 0.84
C LEU A 82 -4.09 -0.94 0.65
N ALA A 83 -3.94 -1.66 -0.47
CA ALA A 83 -4.66 -2.91 -0.67
C ALA A 83 -4.35 -3.90 0.45
N CYS A 84 -3.07 -4.06 0.82
CA CYS A 84 -2.66 -4.86 1.98
C CYS A 84 -3.16 -4.32 3.33
N TYR A 85 -3.32 -3.00 3.49
CA TYR A 85 -3.92 -2.42 4.70
C TYR A 85 -5.41 -2.79 4.80
N PHE A 86 -6.16 -2.70 3.70
CA PHE A 86 -7.58 -3.10 3.63
C PHE A 86 -7.83 -4.60 3.79
N GLU A 87 -6.81 -5.45 3.61
CA GLU A 87 -6.91 -6.87 3.98
C GLU A 87 -7.23 -7.09 5.47
N SER A 88 -6.94 -6.09 6.34
CA SER A 88 -7.24 -6.11 7.78
C SER A 88 -8.64 -5.59 8.14
N PHE A 89 -9.50 -5.35 7.15
CA PHE A 89 -10.87 -4.93 7.40
C PHE A 89 -11.68 -6.06 8.03
N GLU A 90 -12.30 -5.78 9.17
CA GLU A 90 -13.26 -6.68 9.81
C GLU A 90 -14.57 -5.95 10.10
N ALA A 91 -15.66 -6.70 10.04
CA ALA A 91 -16.99 -6.24 10.44
C ALA A 91 -17.61 -7.32 11.33
N ASP A 92 -18.04 -6.96 12.53
CA ASP A 92 -18.70 -7.89 13.44
C ASP A 92 -20.20 -8.03 13.12
N GLU A 93 -20.88 -8.99 13.75
CA GLU A 93 -22.31 -9.25 13.56
C GLU A 93 -23.20 -8.06 14.01
N ALA A 94 -22.69 -7.20 14.88
CA ALA A 94 -23.37 -5.99 15.34
C ALA A 94 -23.20 -4.81 14.38
N GLY A 95 -22.36 -4.96 13.34
CA GLY A 95 -22.07 -3.92 12.35
C GLY A 95 -20.97 -2.96 12.76
N ASN A 96 -20.22 -3.24 13.83
CA ASN A 96 -19.01 -2.49 14.14
C ASN A 96 -17.92 -2.88 13.14
N VAL A 97 -17.18 -1.89 12.66
CA VAL A 97 -16.09 -2.08 11.70
C VAL A 97 -14.75 -1.74 12.34
N SER A 98 -13.74 -2.53 12.03
CA SER A 98 -12.35 -2.28 12.39
C SER A 98 -11.47 -2.38 11.14
N LEU A 99 -10.35 -1.66 11.18
CA LEU A 99 -9.36 -1.64 10.11
C LEU A 99 -8.00 -1.27 10.69
N GLY A 100 -6.96 -1.98 10.28
CA GLY A 100 -5.60 -1.74 10.74
C GLY A 100 -5.31 -2.31 12.12
N ASP A 101 -5.87 -3.47 12.49
CA ASP A 101 -5.45 -4.16 13.71
C ASP A 101 -3.94 -4.46 13.65
N PRO A 102 -3.12 -3.96 14.59
CA PRO A 102 -1.68 -4.27 14.69
C PRO A 102 -1.31 -5.75 14.59
N GLN A 103 -2.21 -6.66 14.96
CA GLN A 103 -1.98 -8.11 14.94
C GLN A 103 -2.25 -8.75 13.57
N TYR A 104 -2.73 -7.99 12.59
CA TYR A 104 -2.94 -8.51 11.26
C TYR A 104 -1.61 -8.94 10.63
N VAL A 105 -1.59 -10.12 10.01
CA VAL A 105 -0.37 -10.84 9.58
C VAL A 105 0.59 -10.00 8.73
N ARG A 106 0.07 -9.06 7.92
CA ARG A 106 0.89 -8.17 7.10
C ARG A 106 1.72 -7.21 7.94
N PHE A 107 1.12 -6.60 8.96
CA PHE A 107 1.81 -5.67 9.85
C PHE A 107 2.73 -6.41 10.80
N GLU A 108 2.32 -7.61 11.24
CA GLU A 108 3.19 -8.49 12.00
C GLU A 108 4.48 -8.81 11.24
N THR A 109 4.33 -9.27 10.01
CA THR A 109 5.46 -9.58 9.13
C THR A 109 6.30 -8.34 8.83
N ALA A 110 5.69 -7.15 8.74
CA ALA A 110 6.38 -5.90 8.48
C ALA A 110 7.35 -5.51 9.61
N TRP A 111 6.91 -5.56 10.87
CA TRP A 111 7.80 -5.25 11.99
C TRP A 111 8.86 -6.35 12.18
N GLN A 112 8.51 -7.63 11.96
CA GLN A 112 9.48 -8.74 12.00
C GLN A 112 10.60 -8.53 10.98
N ARG A 113 10.27 -8.18 9.74
CA ARG A 113 11.27 -7.89 8.69
C ARG A 113 12.15 -6.70 9.02
N LEU A 114 11.67 -5.71 9.78
CA LEU A 114 12.51 -4.58 10.16
C LEU A 114 13.43 -4.90 11.35
N LEU A 115 12.95 -5.70 12.31
CA LEU A 115 13.54 -5.82 13.63
C LEU A 115 14.25 -7.15 13.91
N ASP A 116 13.84 -8.25 13.26
CA ASP A 116 14.47 -9.57 13.44
C ASP A 116 15.68 -9.73 12.52
N PRO A 117 16.92 -9.83 13.05
CA PRO A 117 18.13 -9.99 12.25
C PRO A 117 18.12 -11.25 11.36
N ALA A 118 17.41 -12.32 11.75
CA ALA A 118 17.34 -13.56 10.99
C ALA A 118 16.39 -13.46 9.77
N TYR A 119 15.48 -12.50 9.80
CA TYR A 119 14.43 -12.30 8.78
C TYR A 119 14.48 -10.91 8.14
N GLN A 120 15.60 -10.20 8.33
CA GLN A 120 15.68 -8.77 8.10
C GLN A 120 15.56 -8.41 6.62
N PHE A 121 14.66 -7.49 6.31
CA PHE A 121 14.57 -6.78 5.05
C PHE A 121 14.06 -5.37 5.30
N TYR A 122 14.75 -4.38 4.73
CA TYR A 122 14.29 -3.01 4.72
C TYR A 122 14.96 -2.21 3.61
N LEU A 123 14.15 -1.52 2.80
CA LEU A 123 14.63 -0.45 1.94
C LEU A 123 14.38 0.91 2.60
N PRO A 124 15.37 1.83 2.66
CA PRO A 124 15.15 3.19 3.15
C PRO A 124 14.00 3.89 2.41
N ALA A 125 13.22 4.72 3.10
CA ALA A 125 12.01 5.34 2.57
C ALA A 125 12.24 6.03 1.23
N GLN A 126 13.31 6.80 1.08
CA GLN A 126 13.61 7.49 -0.17
C GLN A 126 13.74 6.52 -1.36
N GLN A 127 14.39 5.38 -1.14
CA GLN A 127 14.57 4.36 -2.18
C GLN A 127 13.25 3.62 -2.43
N PHE A 128 12.56 3.22 -1.36
CA PHE A 128 11.32 2.47 -1.44
C PHE A 128 10.19 3.26 -2.10
N PHE A 129 10.02 4.53 -1.73
CA PHE A 129 9.03 5.44 -2.33
C PHE A 129 9.40 5.81 -3.77
N GLY A 130 10.68 5.75 -4.10
CA GLY A 130 11.19 5.96 -5.46
C GLY A 130 10.96 4.78 -6.42
N LEU A 131 10.50 3.62 -5.94
CA LEU A 131 10.22 2.49 -6.83
C LEU A 131 8.94 2.75 -7.64
N GLY A 132 9.08 2.75 -8.96
CA GLY A 132 7.98 2.68 -9.89
C GLY A 132 7.46 1.26 -10.06
N LYS A 133 6.43 1.12 -10.89
CA LYS A 133 5.73 -0.13 -11.13
C LYS A 133 6.67 -1.26 -11.56
N ASP A 134 7.49 -1.00 -12.57
CA ASP A 134 8.33 -2.04 -13.15
C ASP A 134 9.46 -2.43 -12.19
N GLU A 135 10.08 -1.48 -11.49
CA GLU A 135 11.12 -1.79 -10.51
C GLU A 135 10.55 -2.60 -9.33
N PHE A 136 9.36 -2.26 -8.85
CA PHE A 136 8.72 -2.98 -7.74
C PHE A 136 8.32 -4.40 -8.15
N GLN A 137 7.65 -4.56 -9.30
CA GLN A 137 7.14 -5.86 -9.77
C GLN A 137 8.23 -6.82 -10.25
N SER A 138 9.39 -6.31 -10.66
CA SER A 138 10.53 -7.13 -11.07
C SER A 138 11.53 -7.40 -9.94
N HIS A 139 11.34 -6.80 -8.76
CA HIS A 139 12.27 -6.92 -7.66
C HIS A 139 12.41 -8.39 -7.18
N PRO A 140 13.64 -8.91 -6.99
CA PRO A 140 13.85 -10.30 -6.56
C PRO A 140 13.27 -10.58 -5.16
N GLN A 141 13.10 -9.53 -4.36
CA GLN A 141 12.47 -9.59 -3.03
C GLN A 141 11.07 -8.94 -3.05
N ILE A 142 10.26 -9.26 -4.06
CA ILE A 142 8.91 -8.71 -4.20
C ILE A 142 8.04 -8.95 -2.96
N SER A 143 8.04 -10.16 -2.38
CA SER A 143 7.26 -10.45 -1.16
C SER A 143 7.64 -9.52 0.02
N PRO A 144 8.92 -9.31 0.34
CA PRO A 144 9.39 -8.25 1.24
C PRO A 144 8.88 -6.85 0.95
N LEU A 145 8.81 -6.44 -0.31
CA LEU A 145 8.28 -5.13 -0.66
C LEU A 145 6.80 -4.97 -0.32
N TYR A 146 5.96 -5.99 -0.53
CA TYR A 146 4.53 -5.93 -0.18
C TYR A 146 4.30 -5.74 1.32
N THR A 147 5.05 -6.44 2.17
CA THR A 147 4.88 -6.26 3.63
C THR A 147 5.47 -4.95 4.10
N GLN A 148 6.57 -4.48 3.51
CA GLN A 148 7.06 -3.13 3.80
C GLN A 148 6.04 -2.06 3.35
N ALA A 149 5.34 -2.26 2.22
CA ALA A 149 4.27 -1.38 1.77
C ALA A 149 3.10 -1.36 2.77
N ALA A 150 2.66 -2.54 3.24
CA ALA A 150 1.64 -2.67 4.27
C ALA A 150 2.06 -2.00 5.58
N GLY A 151 3.32 -2.16 5.98
CA GLY A 151 3.91 -1.50 7.14
C GLY A 151 3.86 0.02 7.02
N TYR A 152 4.26 0.58 5.87
CA TYR A 152 4.19 2.04 5.64
C TYR A 152 2.75 2.53 5.61
N ALA A 153 1.81 1.81 4.99
CA ALA A 153 0.40 2.17 5.01
C ALA A 153 -0.14 2.23 6.45
N HIS A 154 0.14 1.21 7.27
CA HIS A 154 -0.26 1.22 8.67
C HIS A 154 0.42 2.34 9.47
N PHE A 155 1.72 2.55 9.29
CA PHE A 155 2.47 3.62 9.93
C PHE A 155 1.85 4.99 9.62
N LEU A 156 1.69 5.32 8.35
CA LEU A 156 1.18 6.64 7.96
C LEU A 156 -0.29 6.87 8.38
N MET A 157 -1.09 5.81 8.48
CA MET A 157 -2.48 5.91 8.95
C MET A 157 -2.62 6.07 10.47
N ASN A 158 -1.66 5.58 11.27
CA ASN A 158 -1.84 5.36 12.72
C ASN A 158 -0.75 5.94 13.62
N TYR A 159 0.41 6.34 13.08
CA TYR A 159 1.49 6.90 13.88
C TYR A 159 1.08 8.19 14.57
N GLU A 160 1.36 8.31 15.88
CA GLU A 160 0.99 9.48 16.70
C GLU A 160 -0.44 9.98 16.45
N ASP A 161 -1.42 9.09 16.63
CA ASP A 161 -2.85 9.36 16.40
C ASP A 161 -3.20 9.73 14.93
N GLY A 162 -2.38 9.24 13.99
CA GLY A 162 -2.58 9.47 12.56
C GLY A 162 -1.99 10.79 12.07
N LEU A 163 -0.86 11.21 12.64
CA LEU A 163 -0.11 12.42 12.26
C LEU A 163 0.03 12.60 10.73
N TYR A 164 0.29 11.50 10.01
CA TYR A 164 0.52 11.50 8.56
C TYR A 164 -0.69 11.08 7.73
N ARG A 165 -1.86 10.89 8.33
CA ARG A 165 -3.03 10.34 7.65
C ARG A 165 -3.49 11.23 6.51
N ASP A 166 -3.59 12.53 6.76
CA ASP A 166 -4.02 13.50 5.75
C ASP A 166 -2.96 13.67 4.66
N ASP A 167 -1.66 13.60 5.00
CA ASP A 167 -0.57 13.63 4.03
C ASP A 167 -0.56 12.40 3.11
N LEU A 168 -0.90 11.22 3.65
CA LEU A 168 -1.08 10.01 2.86
C LEU A 168 -2.27 10.14 1.91
N ILE A 169 -3.38 10.72 2.38
CA ILE A 169 -4.57 11.00 1.56
C ILE A 169 -4.22 12.00 0.45
N GLU A 170 -3.40 13.00 0.72
CA GLU A 170 -2.92 13.95 -0.29
C GLU A 170 -2.01 13.25 -1.32
N LEU A 171 -1.08 12.40 -0.89
CA LEU A 171 -0.26 11.61 -1.82
C LEU A 171 -1.15 10.73 -2.72
N LEU A 172 -2.16 10.07 -2.14
CA LEU A 172 -3.15 9.29 -2.86
C LEU A 172 -3.92 10.13 -3.89
N ALA A 173 -4.37 11.31 -3.49
CA ALA A 173 -5.08 12.22 -4.36
C ALA A 173 -4.22 12.62 -5.56
N GLN A 174 -2.94 12.97 -5.35
CA GLN A 174 -2.03 13.34 -6.44
C GLN A 174 -1.71 12.16 -7.37
N VAL A 175 -1.61 10.93 -6.84
CA VAL A 175 -1.36 9.72 -7.66
C VAL A 175 -2.57 9.35 -8.51
N TYR A 176 -3.76 9.31 -7.92
CA TYR A 176 -4.97 8.85 -8.62
C TYR A 176 -5.71 9.96 -9.38
N ARG A 177 -5.52 11.22 -9.01
CA ARG A 177 -6.11 12.41 -9.66
C ARG A 177 -5.03 13.44 -9.98
N PRO A 178 -4.17 13.17 -10.98
CA PRO A 178 -3.02 14.02 -11.27
C PRO A 178 -3.44 15.45 -11.62
N ASP A 179 -2.76 16.43 -11.01
CA ASP A 179 -2.93 17.84 -11.32
C ASP A 179 -2.36 18.15 -12.72
N ALA A 180 -3.13 18.90 -13.52
CA ALA A 180 -2.75 19.35 -14.86
C ALA A 180 -1.43 20.17 -14.86
N ASP A 181 -1.14 20.88 -13.77
CA ASP A 181 0.07 21.69 -13.65
C ASP A 181 1.30 20.82 -13.34
N GLN A 182 1.11 19.69 -12.66
CA GLN A 182 2.18 18.81 -12.15
C GLN A 182 2.34 17.47 -12.91
N LEU A 183 1.74 17.34 -14.10
CA LEU A 183 1.73 16.10 -14.90
C LEU A 183 3.11 15.48 -15.27
N LEU A 184 4.21 16.21 -15.06
CA LEU A 184 5.57 15.78 -15.42
C LEU A 184 6.46 15.55 -14.20
N THR A 185 5.89 15.63 -12.99
CA THR A 185 6.60 15.47 -11.73
C THR A 185 5.89 14.43 -10.88
N GLU A 186 6.66 13.51 -10.32
CA GLU A 186 6.11 12.52 -9.40
C GLU A 186 5.80 13.17 -8.04
N PRO A 187 4.64 12.84 -7.42
CA PRO A 187 4.33 13.24 -6.05
C PRO A 187 5.40 12.77 -5.07
N SER A 188 5.65 13.58 -4.04
CA SER A 188 6.69 13.29 -3.05
C SER A 188 6.15 13.43 -1.64
N PHE A 189 6.04 12.30 -0.93
CA PHE A 189 5.53 12.27 0.43
C PHE A 189 6.31 13.18 1.38
N SER A 190 7.65 13.17 1.33
CA SER A 190 8.49 14.05 2.18
C SER A 190 8.22 15.53 1.96
N ARG A 191 7.85 15.94 0.75
CA ARG A 191 7.45 17.33 0.47
C ARG A 191 6.05 17.64 0.97
N ILE A 192 5.11 16.71 0.79
CA ILE A 192 3.72 16.84 1.26
C ILE A 192 3.70 16.97 2.78
N ALA A 193 4.28 16.01 3.49
CA ALA A 193 4.31 15.95 4.95
C ALA A 193 5.36 16.88 5.59
N GLY A 194 6.19 17.57 4.80
CA GLY A 194 7.25 18.44 5.31
C GLY A 194 8.31 17.72 6.18
N VAL A 195 8.49 16.41 6.00
CA VAL A 195 9.38 15.56 6.80
C VAL A 195 10.55 15.02 5.98
N GLY A 196 11.76 15.09 6.53
CA GLY A 196 12.95 14.53 5.88
C GLY A 196 12.94 13.00 5.88
N TRP A 197 13.50 12.38 4.84
CA TRP A 197 13.50 10.91 4.70
C TRP A 197 14.15 10.17 5.89
N THR A 198 15.24 10.68 6.45
CA THR A 198 15.88 10.08 7.63
C THR A 198 14.99 10.13 8.86
N GLN A 199 14.24 11.23 9.04
CA GLN A 199 13.27 11.33 10.13
C GLN A 199 12.10 10.36 9.90
N LEU A 200 11.62 10.24 8.67
CA LEU A 200 10.55 9.30 8.32
C LEU A 200 10.98 7.85 8.59
N ASP A 201 12.20 7.46 8.21
CA ASP A 201 12.76 6.13 8.48
C ASP A 201 12.85 5.85 9.98
N GLN A 202 13.26 6.85 10.77
CA GLN A 202 13.33 6.72 12.23
C GLN A 202 11.94 6.54 12.84
N GLN A 203 10.97 7.38 12.46
CA GLN A 203 9.60 7.29 12.97
C GLN A 203 8.91 6.00 12.55
N TYR A 204 9.18 5.51 11.33
CA TYR A 204 8.74 4.20 10.88
C TYR A 204 9.30 3.08 11.77
N ARG A 205 10.59 3.15 12.13
CA ARG A 205 11.20 2.19 13.07
C ARG A 205 10.55 2.25 14.44
N ASP A 206 10.34 3.45 14.98
CA ASP A 206 9.69 3.64 16.28
C ASP A 206 8.28 3.03 16.27
N HIS A 207 7.53 3.25 15.18
CA HIS A 207 6.21 2.63 14.98
C HIS A 207 6.27 1.11 14.97
N MET A 208 7.20 0.52 14.24
CA MET A 208 7.36 -0.94 14.18
C MET A 208 7.74 -1.54 15.53
N GLN A 209 8.57 -0.86 16.32
CA GLN A 209 8.91 -1.28 17.69
C GLN A 209 7.68 -1.24 18.61
N ASN A 210 6.80 -0.24 18.44
CA ASN A 210 5.54 -0.19 19.16
C ASN A 210 4.60 -1.33 18.78
N LEU A 211 4.48 -1.68 17.50
CA LEU A 211 3.69 -2.84 17.05
C LEU A 211 4.23 -4.15 17.63
N GLU A 212 5.55 -4.33 17.64
CA GLU A 212 6.18 -5.49 18.27
C GLU A 212 5.83 -5.59 19.76
N ALA A 213 5.97 -4.49 20.51
CA ALA A 213 5.67 -4.46 21.94
C ALA A 213 4.19 -4.78 22.22
N LEU A 214 3.28 -4.22 21.42
CA LEU A 214 1.84 -4.51 21.51
C LEU A 214 1.55 -5.99 21.25
N SER A 215 2.15 -6.58 20.21
CA SER A 215 1.97 -8.00 19.88
C SER A 215 2.43 -8.92 21.03
N ARG A 216 3.61 -8.65 21.59
CA ARG A 216 4.17 -9.43 22.72
C ARG A 216 3.35 -9.32 23.99
N SER A 217 2.81 -8.13 24.29
CA SER A 217 2.00 -7.92 25.50
C SER A 217 0.72 -8.76 25.50
N ARG A 218 0.04 -8.88 24.35
CA ARG A 218 -1.20 -9.65 24.21
C ARG A 218 -0.98 -11.17 24.14
N GLN A 219 0.16 -11.62 23.61
CA GLN A 219 0.54 -13.03 23.68
C GLN A 219 0.74 -13.48 25.14
N GLY A 220 1.39 -12.64 25.96
CA GLY A 220 1.55 -12.90 27.38
C GLY A 220 0.24 -12.92 28.18
N GLU A 221 -0.79 -12.18 27.75
CA GLU A 221 -2.13 -12.25 28.35
C GLU A 221 -2.87 -13.54 27.97
N ASN A 222 -2.74 -14.00 26.72
CA ASN A 222 -3.39 -15.24 26.25
C ASN A 222 -2.78 -16.51 26.87
N ASP A 223 -1.48 -16.52 27.17
CA ASP A 223 -0.81 -17.67 27.82
C ASP A 223 -1.14 -17.80 29.32
N VAL A 224 -1.66 -16.76 29.95
CA VAL A 224 -2.06 -16.77 31.38
C VAL A 224 -3.51 -17.26 31.58
N VAL A 225 -4.29 -17.34 30.49
CA VAL A 225 -5.71 -17.71 30.51
C VAL A 225 -5.96 -19.16 30.03
N GLN A 226 -4.91 -19.93 29.71
CA GLN A 226 -4.97 -21.38 29.42
C GLN A 226 -4.55 -22.23 30.62
#